data_AF-A0A8C5S2E2-F1
#
_entry.id   AF-A0A8C5S2E2-F1
#
_cell.length_a   1.000
_cell.length_b   1.000
_cell.length_c   1.000
_cell.angle_alpha   90.00
_cell.angle_beta   90.00
_cell.angle_gamma   90.00
#
_symmetry.space_group_name_H-M   'P 1'
#
loop_
_entity.id
_entity.type
_entity.pdbx_description
1 polymer ?
#
loop_
_entity_poly.entity_id
_entity_poly.type
_entity_poly.pdbx_seq_one_letter_code
_entity_poly.pdbx_strand_id
1 'polypeptide(L)'
;MSCLTTGNAGLNCGHKSRMAPVCELSLLVQICLQVSLEYNPGWTSPGVNLLHTRAVGVNDTLHYVWSTIGVPTVLLVYTASDNSSLRVNWTRLLSSSPAGAIRIEPAGSVLYSTAVVFPRLWEYNGSNLLDPVQAGQVYPSYNLGNFTWASLDGRLNETALSANFQGSSREGTFGNGSISFKVSWTGRDGPLPRLLHSANSSKVEFAMEGIGPRGNHSRFALEILAQLQSARSIDDEYTPTIFEPHNHSLGSSFLQWKMAAYNSKTPRRENTVHCQYYPLQAMRTLGPEFRILQAYFGEDVEQCCSLSALNISFGSEDNEAYSEKRYLSLGPPYKDSFCIDCCCNFE
;
A
#
# COMPACT_ATOMS: atom_id res chain seq x y z
N MET A 1 13.75 73.63 -9.72
CA MET A 1 12.50 74.34 -9.37
C MET A 1 11.42 73.27 -9.29
N SER A 2 11.06 72.78 -8.10
CA SER A 2 10.22 73.42 -7.05
C SER A 2 8.72 73.30 -7.34
N CYS A 3 7.82 73.01 -6.39
CA CYS A 3 7.97 72.56 -4.99
C CYS A 3 6.62 72.02 -4.46
N LEU A 4 6.68 71.00 -3.61
CA LEU A 4 5.98 70.86 -2.30
C LEU A 4 4.44 71.14 -2.21
N THR A 5 3.61 70.09 -2.02
CA THR A 5 2.97 69.61 -0.74
C THR A 5 1.63 70.30 -0.37
N THR A 6 0.59 69.58 0.03
CA THR A 6 0.35 68.93 1.36
C THR A 6 -0.73 67.84 1.21
N GLY A 7 -0.70 66.66 1.86
CA GLY A 7 -0.99 66.38 3.29
C GLY A 7 -2.51 66.38 3.55
N ASN A 8 -3.24 65.38 4.05
CA ASN A 8 -2.99 64.13 4.84
C ASN A 8 -4.24 63.20 4.70
N ALA A 9 -4.33 61.92 5.15
CA ALA A 9 -3.37 60.87 5.56
C ALA A 9 -4.13 59.52 5.80
N GLY A 10 -3.43 58.37 5.75
CA GLY A 10 -3.76 57.13 6.49
C GLY A 10 -4.79 56.12 5.91
N LEU A 11 -4.31 55.00 5.35
CA LEU A 11 -4.39 53.64 5.94
C LEU A 11 -3.93 52.53 4.96
N ASN A 12 -3.27 51.50 5.50
CA ASN A 12 -2.77 50.34 4.77
C ASN A 12 -3.88 49.40 4.29
N CYS A 13 -3.71 48.75 3.13
CA CYS A 13 -3.71 47.27 3.04
C CYS A 13 -3.34 46.71 1.65
N GLY A 14 -2.18 46.06 1.59
CA GLY A 14 -1.92 44.80 0.86
C GLY A 14 -2.33 44.64 -0.61
N HIS A 15 -1.33 44.50 -1.50
CA HIS A 15 -1.50 43.85 -2.79
C HIS A 15 -2.12 42.44 -2.65
N LYS A 16 -3.37 42.25 -3.09
CA LYS A 16 -3.85 40.94 -3.52
C LYS A 16 -3.35 40.65 -4.93
N SER A 17 -2.19 40.01 -5.03
CA SER A 17 -1.74 39.39 -6.27
C SER A 17 -2.79 38.40 -6.77
N ARG A 18 -3.00 38.39 -8.09
CA ARG A 18 -4.03 37.57 -8.75
C ARG A 18 -3.85 36.09 -8.44
N MET A 19 -4.95 35.41 -8.15
CA MET A 19 -5.00 33.95 -8.18
C MET A 19 -4.58 33.47 -9.57
N ALA A 20 -3.56 32.61 -9.64
CA ALA A 20 -3.35 31.77 -10.81
C ALA A 20 -4.48 30.72 -10.84
N PRO A 21 -4.98 30.32 -12.03
CA PRO A 21 -6.01 29.31 -12.11
C PRO A 21 -5.47 27.97 -11.62
N VAL A 22 -6.22 27.31 -10.75
CA VAL A 22 -6.02 25.89 -10.45
C VAL A 22 -6.29 25.13 -11.75
N CYS A 23 -5.29 24.46 -12.30
CA CYS A 23 -5.51 23.54 -13.42
C CYS A 23 -6.39 22.40 -12.94
N GLU A 24 -7.65 22.37 -13.37
CA GLU A 24 -8.44 21.15 -13.38
C GLU A 24 -7.79 20.16 -14.36
N LEU A 25 -6.92 19.30 -13.83
CA LEU A 25 -6.54 18.08 -14.54
C LEU A 25 -7.79 17.19 -14.62
N SER A 26 -8.49 17.29 -15.73
CA SER A 26 -9.65 16.47 -16.07
C SER A 26 -9.17 15.06 -16.42
N LEU A 27 -8.77 14.27 -15.41
CA LEU A 27 -8.48 12.85 -15.64
C LEU A 27 -9.76 12.16 -16.14
N LEU A 28 -9.70 11.61 -17.35
CA LEU A 28 -10.66 10.65 -17.86
C LEU A 28 -10.53 9.35 -17.06
N VAL A 29 -11.20 9.32 -15.91
CA VAL A 29 -11.36 8.09 -15.11
C VAL A 29 -12.26 7.14 -15.91
N GLN A 30 -11.64 6.25 -16.68
CA GLN A 30 -12.31 5.11 -17.29
C GLN A 30 -13.02 4.31 -16.18
N ILE A 31 -14.34 4.16 -16.31
CA ILE A 31 -15.17 3.51 -15.29
C ILE A 31 -15.11 2.00 -15.50
N CYS A 32 -14.58 1.23 -14.55
CA CYS A 32 -14.77 -0.22 -14.56
C CYS A 32 -16.27 -0.54 -14.45
N LEU A 33 -16.74 -1.37 -15.38
CA LEU A 33 -18.13 -1.81 -15.51
C LEU A 33 -18.45 -2.99 -14.58
N GLN A 34 -17.46 -3.84 -14.31
CA GLN A 34 -17.64 -5.05 -13.50
C GLN A 34 -16.37 -5.37 -12.70
N VAL A 35 -16.54 -5.71 -11.41
CA VAL A 35 -15.47 -6.24 -10.56
C VAL A 35 -15.86 -7.66 -10.13
N SER A 36 -14.89 -8.57 -10.15
CA SER A 36 -15.07 -9.98 -9.74
C SER A 36 -13.87 -10.45 -8.91
N LEU A 37 -14.12 -11.42 -8.03
CA LEU A 37 -13.15 -12.00 -7.11
C LEU A 37 -13.09 -13.52 -7.33
N GLU A 38 -11.89 -14.08 -7.42
CA GLU A 38 -11.65 -15.53 -7.53
C GLU A 38 -10.55 -15.94 -6.55
N TYR A 39 -10.92 -16.73 -5.54
CA TYR A 39 -9.99 -17.26 -4.54
C TYR A 39 -9.42 -18.61 -5.01
N ASN A 40 -8.10 -18.71 -4.99
CA ASN A 40 -7.31 -19.84 -5.48
C ASN A 40 -7.78 -20.37 -6.86
N PRO A 41 -7.70 -19.55 -7.94
CA PRO A 41 -8.18 -19.90 -9.29
C PRO A 41 -7.75 -21.29 -9.77
N GLY A 42 -8.71 -22.20 -9.92
CA GLY A 42 -8.46 -23.59 -10.34
C GLY A 42 -7.72 -24.48 -9.32
N TRP A 43 -7.70 -24.14 -8.03
CA TRP A 43 -6.99 -24.89 -6.99
C TRP A 43 -7.81 -25.07 -5.71
N THR A 44 -7.86 -26.31 -5.23
CA THR A 44 -8.72 -26.73 -4.11
C THR A 44 -7.95 -27.17 -2.86
N SER A 45 -6.62 -27.25 -2.91
CA SER A 45 -5.85 -27.70 -1.73
C SER A 45 -5.65 -26.54 -0.75
N PRO A 46 -5.90 -26.74 0.56
CA PRO A 46 -5.75 -25.71 1.57
C PRO A 46 -4.29 -25.33 1.84
N GLY A 47 -4.09 -24.26 2.61
CA GLY A 47 -2.76 -23.83 3.09
C GLY A 47 -2.04 -22.80 2.22
N VAL A 48 -2.70 -22.30 1.18
CA VAL A 48 -2.20 -21.22 0.31
C VAL A 48 -3.30 -20.20 0.07
N ASN A 49 -2.92 -18.93 -0.08
CA ASN A 49 -3.83 -17.86 -0.45
C ASN A 49 -3.34 -17.12 -1.68
N LEU A 50 -4.12 -17.15 -2.75
CA LEU A 50 -4.03 -16.24 -3.89
C LEU A 50 -5.46 -15.81 -4.24
N LEU A 51 -5.73 -14.51 -4.15
CA LEU A 51 -7.00 -13.90 -4.53
C LEU A 51 -6.77 -13.05 -5.78
N HIS A 52 -7.42 -13.45 -6.87
CA HIS A 52 -7.48 -12.64 -8.08
C HIS A 52 -8.69 -11.71 -8.00
N THR A 53 -8.47 -10.41 -8.16
CA THR A 53 -9.51 -9.44 -8.47
C THR A 53 -9.38 -9.02 -9.92
N ARG A 54 -10.49 -9.07 -10.66
CA ARG A 54 -10.58 -8.64 -12.05
C ARG A 54 -11.59 -7.50 -12.17
N ALA A 55 -11.09 -6.30 -12.45
CA ALA A 55 -11.88 -5.09 -12.69
C ALA A 55 -11.87 -4.77 -14.19
N VAL A 56 -13.02 -4.95 -14.84
CA VAL A 56 -13.18 -4.89 -16.30
C VAL A 56 -13.74 -3.53 -16.68
N GLY A 57 -13.03 -2.81 -17.54
CA GLY A 57 -13.46 -1.57 -18.19
C GLY A 57 -14.22 -1.83 -19.48
N VAL A 58 -14.14 -0.89 -20.43
CA VAL A 58 -14.82 -0.99 -21.73
C VAL A 58 -13.98 -1.79 -22.72
N ASN A 59 -12.66 -1.57 -22.72
CA ASN A 59 -11.71 -2.18 -23.67
C ASN A 59 -10.46 -2.72 -22.94
N ASP A 60 -10.54 -2.81 -21.62
CA ASP A 60 -9.41 -2.85 -20.72
C ASP A 60 -9.74 -3.61 -19.43
N THR A 61 -8.72 -4.13 -18.74
CA THR A 61 -8.88 -4.85 -17.46
C THR A 61 -7.73 -4.53 -16.52
N LEU A 62 -8.06 -4.21 -15.27
CA LEU A 62 -7.15 -4.24 -14.13
C LEU A 62 -7.22 -5.61 -13.44
N HIS A 63 -6.05 -6.20 -13.21
CA HIS A 63 -5.87 -7.41 -12.41
C HIS A 63 -5.11 -7.05 -11.13
N TYR A 64 -5.68 -7.37 -9.98
CA TYR A 64 -4.93 -7.46 -8.73
C TYR A 64 -4.78 -8.93 -8.36
N VAL A 65 -3.56 -9.37 -8.12
CA VAL A 65 -3.26 -10.71 -7.60
C VAL A 65 -2.64 -10.54 -6.22
N TRP A 66 -3.49 -10.67 -5.20
CA TRP A 66 -3.10 -10.63 -3.80
C TRP A 66 -2.75 -12.02 -3.31
N SER A 67 -1.59 -12.21 -2.70
CA SER A 67 -1.17 -13.52 -2.22
C SER A 67 -0.29 -13.44 -0.98
N THR A 68 -0.36 -14.48 -0.16
CA THR A 68 0.50 -14.71 1.00
C THR A 68 1.34 -15.98 0.85
N ILE A 69 1.63 -16.36 -0.40
CA ILE A 69 2.58 -17.43 -0.73
C ILE A 69 3.99 -16.80 -0.72
N GLY A 70 4.79 -17.10 0.31
CA GLY A 70 5.97 -16.30 0.62
C GLY A 70 5.56 -14.98 1.27
N VAL A 71 6.28 -13.89 0.98
CA VAL A 71 5.92 -12.57 1.54
C VAL A 71 4.59 -12.05 0.96
N PRO A 72 3.71 -11.44 1.78
CA PRO A 72 2.48 -10.81 1.30
C PRO A 72 2.75 -9.84 0.14
N THR A 73 2.17 -10.15 -1.02
CA THR A 73 2.44 -9.46 -2.28
C THR A 73 1.15 -9.12 -3.00
N VAL A 74 1.14 -7.93 -3.59
CA VAL A 74 0.14 -7.43 -4.52
C VAL A 74 0.81 -7.29 -5.87
N LEU A 75 0.44 -8.13 -6.83
CA LEU A 75 0.78 -7.89 -8.24
C LEU A 75 -0.37 -7.13 -8.89
N LEU A 76 -0.05 -6.00 -9.52
CA LEU A 76 -0.97 -5.19 -10.31
C LEU A 76 -0.61 -5.36 -11.79
N VAL A 77 -1.57 -5.72 -12.63
CA VAL A 77 -1.40 -5.81 -14.09
C VAL A 77 -2.55 -5.09 -14.79
N TYR A 78 -2.22 -4.25 -15.76
CA TYR A 78 -3.16 -3.55 -16.61
C TYR A 78 -3.04 -4.05 -18.06
N THR A 79 -4.18 -4.32 -18.68
CA THR A 79 -4.26 -4.83 -20.05
C THR A 79 -5.23 -4.03 -20.92
N ALA A 80 -4.87 -3.79 -22.18
CA ALA A 80 -5.79 -3.32 -23.22
C ALA A 80 -6.61 -4.49 -23.81
N SER A 81 -7.33 -5.20 -22.94
CA SER A 81 -8.36 -6.15 -23.30
C SER A 81 -9.39 -6.26 -22.19
N ASP A 82 -10.66 -6.31 -22.56
CA ASP A 82 -11.82 -6.60 -21.71
C ASP A 82 -12.00 -8.10 -21.42
N ASN A 83 -11.24 -8.96 -22.10
CA ASN A 83 -11.30 -10.43 -22.06
C ASN A 83 -10.00 -11.10 -21.58
N SER A 84 -9.02 -10.32 -21.11
CA SER A 84 -7.78 -10.84 -20.52
C SER A 84 -8.03 -11.63 -19.23
N SER A 85 -7.30 -12.73 -19.05
CA SER A 85 -7.52 -13.70 -17.96
C SER A 85 -6.24 -14.06 -17.23
N LEU A 86 -6.35 -14.35 -15.93
CA LEU A 86 -5.24 -14.86 -15.12
C LEU A 86 -5.07 -16.36 -15.37
N ARG A 87 -3.84 -16.81 -15.54
CA ARG A 87 -3.43 -18.22 -15.53
C ARG A 87 -2.47 -18.49 -14.38
N VAL A 88 -2.76 -19.52 -13.60
CA VAL A 88 -1.91 -19.96 -12.48
C VAL A 88 -1.55 -21.43 -12.67
N ASN A 89 -0.26 -21.73 -12.82
CA ASN A 89 0.29 -23.07 -12.77
C ASN A 89 0.71 -23.38 -11.33
N TRP A 90 -0.21 -23.95 -10.56
CA TRP A 90 -0.04 -24.19 -9.12
C TRP A 90 1.13 -25.12 -8.77
N THR A 91 1.33 -26.20 -9.51
CA THR A 91 2.44 -27.12 -9.26
C THR A 91 3.79 -26.44 -9.49
N ARG A 92 3.90 -25.53 -10.46
CA ARG A 92 5.09 -24.69 -10.62
C ARG A 92 5.19 -23.60 -9.54
N LEU A 93 4.10 -22.89 -9.26
CA LEU A 93 4.06 -21.80 -8.26
C LEU A 93 4.52 -22.26 -6.87
N LEU A 94 4.24 -23.51 -6.51
CA LEU A 94 4.62 -24.12 -5.23
C LEU A 94 5.95 -24.90 -5.28
N SER A 95 6.58 -25.04 -6.45
CA SER A 95 7.89 -25.71 -6.62
C SER A 95 9.08 -24.86 -6.10
N SER A 96 10.31 -25.33 -6.24
CA SER A 96 11.51 -24.51 -5.99
C SER A 96 11.73 -23.40 -7.03
N SER A 97 11.05 -23.46 -8.18
CA SER A 97 11.32 -22.62 -9.35
C SER A 97 10.00 -22.07 -9.92
N PRO A 98 9.42 -21.01 -9.30
CA PRO A 98 8.10 -20.51 -9.65
C PRO A 98 8.04 -19.78 -11.01
N ALA A 99 9.17 -19.50 -11.67
CA ALA A 99 9.28 -18.65 -12.85
C ALA A 99 8.23 -18.92 -13.95
N GLY A 100 7.45 -17.89 -14.28
CA GLY A 100 6.38 -17.94 -15.27
C GLY A 100 5.21 -18.86 -14.89
N ALA A 101 4.96 -19.09 -13.59
CA ALA A 101 3.78 -19.79 -13.10
C ALA A 101 2.51 -18.92 -13.05
N ILE A 102 2.65 -17.60 -13.00
CA ILE A 102 1.56 -16.62 -13.06
C ILE A 102 1.68 -15.88 -14.39
N ARG A 103 0.59 -15.82 -15.18
CA ARG A 103 0.56 -15.10 -16.46
C ARG A 103 -0.80 -14.44 -16.67
N ILE A 104 -0.82 -13.34 -17.42
CA ILE A 104 -2.05 -12.81 -18.01
C ILE A 104 -2.09 -13.22 -19.49
N GLU A 105 -3.21 -13.75 -19.95
CA GLU A 105 -3.45 -14.11 -21.36
C GLU A 105 -4.56 -13.23 -21.95
N PRO A 106 -4.39 -12.71 -23.19
CA PRO A 106 -3.22 -12.85 -24.06
C PRO A 106 -2.07 -11.94 -23.62
N ALA A 107 -0.83 -12.46 -23.60
CA ALA A 107 0.33 -11.74 -23.08
C ALA A 107 0.59 -10.38 -23.78
N GLY A 108 0.33 -10.30 -25.09
CA GLY A 108 0.47 -9.06 -25.86
C GLY A 108 -0.57 -7.97 -25.54
N SER A 109 -1.55 -8.24 -24.67
CA SER A 109 -2.47 -7.21 -24.16
C SER A 109 -1.94 -6.48 -22.91
N VAL A 110 -0.90 -7.01 -22.26
CA VAL A 110 -0.31 -6.40 -21.05
C VAL A 110 0.44 -5.12 -21.44
N LEU A 111 -0.05 -3.98 -20.93
CA LEU A 111 0.57 -2.67 -21.17
C LEU A 111 1.40 -2.19 -19.98
N TYR A 112 1.01 -2.60 -18.77
CA TYR A 112 1.70 -2.20 -17.54
C TYR A 112 1.57 -3.29 -16.47
N SER A 113 2.62 -3.45 -15.66
CA SER A 113 2.60 -4.32 -14.49
C SER A 113 3.59 -3.86 -13.44
N THR A 114 3.21 -3.93 -12.18
CA THR A 114 4.07 -3.59 -11.04
C THR A 114 3.65 -4.40 -9.81
N ALA A 115 4.37 -4.27 -8.70
CA ALA A 115 4.00 -4.94 -7.46
C ALA A 115 4.26 -4.08 -6.21
N VAL A 116 3.48 -4.35 -5.18
CA VAL A 116 3.67 -3.86 -3.81
C VAL A 116 3.85 -5.07 -2.90
N VAL A 117 4.90 -5.07 -2.07
CA VAL A 117 5.27 -6.18 -1.21
C VAL A 117 5.40 -5.72 0.24
N PHE A 118 4.95 -6.54 1.18
CA PHE A 118 5.10 -6.31 2.61
C PHE A 118 6.02 -7.40 3.19
N PRO A 119 7.35 -7.29 3.07
CA PRO A 119 8.25 -8.37 3.44
C PRO A 119 8.43 -8.53 4.95
N ARG A 120 8.41 -7.44 5.73
CA ARG A 120 8.76 -7.48 7.16
C ARG A 120 8.10 -6.40 7.99
N LEU A 121 7.90 -6.73 9.27
CA LEU A 121 7.61 -5.77 10.34
C LEU A 121 8.89 -5.58 11.16
N TRP A 122 9.35 -4.34 11.25
CA TRP A 122 10.44 -3.93 12.11
C TRP A 122 9.95 -3.63 13.52
N GLU A 123 10.81 -3.87 14.51
CA GLU A 123 10.62 -3.46 15.90
C GLU A 123 11.93 -2.85 16.40
N TYR A 124 11.87 -1.72 17.10
CA TYR A 124 13.05 -0.99 17.55
C TYR A 124 12.79 -0.30 18.91
N ASN A 125 13.86 0.04 19.61
CA ASN A 125 13.74 0.81 20.85
C ASN A 125 13.49 2.31 20.54
N GLY A 126 12.32 2.82 20.93
CA GLY A 126 11.90 4.20 20.73
C GLY A 126 12.53 5.22 21.68
N SER A 127 13.39 4.81 22.62
CA SER A 127 14.05 5.74 23.56
C SER A 127 15.15 6.61 22.94
N ASN A 128 15.40 6.52 21.62
CA ASN A 128 16.44 7.27 20.92
C ASN A 128 15.88 8.04 19.70
N LEU A 129 16.42 9.25 19.51
CA LEU A 129 15.92 10.31 18.62
C LEU A 129 16.41 10.21 17.15
N LEU A 130 17.07 9.10 16.78
CA LEU A 130 17.71 8.91 15.48
C LEU A 130 16.96 7.85 14.67
N ASP A 131 17.10 7.88 13.34
CA ASP A 131 16.58 6.84 12.44
C ASP A 131 16.98 5.45 12.98
N PRO A 132 16.01 4.64 13.44
CA PRO A 132 16.30 3.43 14.19
C PRO A 132 17.04 2.40 13.35
N VAL A 133 16.82 2.40 12.03
CA VAL A 133 17.49 1.50 11.07
C VAL A 133 18.98 1.86 10.95
N GLN A 134 19.33 3.14 11.08
CA GLN A 134 20.72 3.61 11.07
C GLN A 134 21.38 3.54 12.46
N ALA A 135 20.61 3.67 13.54
CA ALA A 135 21.10 3.66 14.92
C ALA A 135 21.47 2.25 15.44
N GLY A 136 21.16 1.18 14.71
CA GLY A 136 21.51 -0.21 15.07
C GLY A 136 20.75 -0.78 16.28
N GLN A 137 19.74 -0.08 16.78
CA GLN A 137 18.91 -0.50 17.94
C GLN A 137 17.60 -1.16 17.50
N VAL A 138 17.71 -2.05 16.51
CA VAL A 138 16.61 -2.76 15.89
C VAL A 138 16.58 -4.19 16.42
N TYR A 139 15.44 -4.63 16.92
CA TYR A 139 15.22 -6.04 17.25
C TYR A 139 15.11 -6.87 15.96
N PRO A 140 15.33 -8.20 15.99
CA PRO A 140 15.15 -9.04 14.81
C PRO A 140 13.77 -8.83 14.17
N SER A 141 13.75 -8.45 12.89
CA SER A 141 12.50 -8.18 12.17
C SER A 141 11.64 -9.43 12.05
N TYR A 142 10.32 -9.25 12.08
CA TYR A 142 9.38 -10.33 11.80
C TYR A 142 9.26 -10.47 10.28
N ASN A 143 9.82 -11.53 9.70
CA ASN A 143 9.69 -11.82 8.27
C ASN A 143 8.28 -12.33 7.98
N LEU A 144 7.48 -11.57 7.21
CA LEU A 144 6.08 -11.91 6.94
C LEU A 144 5.93 -13.11 5.98
N GLY A 145 7.02 -13.53 5.33
CA GLY A 145 7.11 -14.78 4.58
C GLY A 145 7.21 -16.05 5.45
N ASN A 146 7.58 -15.92 6.73
CA ASN A 146 7.60 -17.04 7.70
C ASN A 146 6.23 -17.26 8.38
N PHE A 147 5.24 -16.41 8.10
CA PHE A 147 3.96 -16.42 8.82
C PHE A 147 3.04 -17.52 8.32
N THR A 148 2.26 -18.10 9.24
CA THR A 148 1.13 -18.94 8.88
C THR A 148 -0.09 -18.05 8.65
N TRP A 149 -0.53 -17.99 7.40
CA TRP A 149 -1.70 -17.21 6.98
C TRP A 149 -2.96 -18.07 6.99
N ALA A 150 -4.03 -17.56 7.59
CA ALA A 150 -5.33 -18.22 7.61
C ALA A 150 -5.92 -18.32 6.20
N SER A 151 -6.74 -19.35 5.95
CA SER A 151 -7.59 -19.42 4.74
C SER A 151 -8.51 -18.21 4.65
N LEU A 152 -8.91 -17.82 3.44
CA LEU A 152 -9.93 -16.79 3.24
C LEU A 152 -11.37 -17.30 3.43
N ASP A 153 -11.57 -18.57 3.77
CA ASP A 153 -12.89 -19.13 4.14
C ASP A 153 -13.53 -18.31 5.26
N GLY A 154 -14.73 -17.75 5.00
CA GLY A 154 -15.42 -16.85 5.93
C GLY A 154 -14.78 -15.47 6.14
N ARG A 155 -13.72 -15.15 5.39
CA ARG A 155 -12.98 -13.87 5.41
C ARG A 155 -12.97 -13.14 4.08
N LEU A 156 -13.37 -13.81 3.00
CA LEU A 156 -13.77 -13.22 1.72
C LEU A 156 -15.23 -12.79 1.81
N ASN A 157 -15.53 -11.56 1.38
CA ASN A 157 -16.88 -11.07 1.17
C ASN A 157 -17.01 -10.53 -0.25
N GLU A 158 -17.55 -11.37 -1.14
CA GLU A 158 -17.77 -11.06 -2.54
C GLU A 158 -18.75 -9.89 -2.73
N THR A 159 -19.81 -9.81 -1.92
CA THR A 159 -20.83 -8.74 -2.04
C THR A 159 -20.31 -7.36 -1.65
N ALA A 160 -19.42 -7.29 -0.66
CA ALA A 160 -18.75 -6.06 -0.25
C ALA A 160 -17.39 -5.86 -0.96
N LEU A 161 -17.06 -6.71 -1.93
CA LEU A 161 -15.79 -6.78 -2.65
C LEU A 161 -14.59 -6.53 -1.73
N SER A 162 -14.41 -7.41 -0.74
CA SER A 162 -13.35 -7.30 0.26
C SER A 162 -12.85 -8.67 0.77
N ALA A 163 -11.62 -8.70 1.28
CA ALA A 163 -10.98 -9.87 1.86
C ALA A 163 -10.11 -9.50 3.06
N ASN A 164 -9.92 -10.41 4.02
CA ASN A 164 -9.06 -10.19 5.18
C ASN A 164 -8.02 -11.32 5.35
N PHE A 165 -6.79 -11.07 4.91
CA PHE A 165 -5.64 -11.96 5.09
C PHE A 165 -5.10 -11.77 6.51
N GLN A 166 -5.26 -12.76 7.39
CA GLN A 166 -4.71 -12.73 8.75
C GLN A 166 -3.55 -13.72 8.90
N GLY A 167 -2.40 -13.22 9.31
CA GLY A 167 -1.17 -13.97 9.56
C GLY A 167 -0.87 -14.06 11.05
N SER A 168 -0.27 -15.18 11.44
CA SER A 168 0.26 -15.41 12.78
C SER A 168 1.66 -16.03 12.69
N SER A 169 2.48 -15.79 13.70
CA SER A 169 3.81 -16.39 13.82
C SER A 169 4.00 -17.03 15.19
N ARG A 170 4.79 -18.11 15.24
CA ARG A 170 5.26 -18.73 16.48
C ARG A 170 6.64 -18.20 16.91
N GLU A 171 7.19 -17.24 16.19
CA GLU A 171 8.51 -16.66 16.46
C GLU A 171 8.50 -15.71 17.66
N GLY A 172 9.37 -15.94 18.64
CA GLY A 172 9.67 -15.01 19.72
C GLY A 172 8.44 -14.58 20.54
N THR A 173 8.27 -13.27 20.71
CA THR A 173 7.21 -12.64 21.51
C THR A 173 5.88 -12.47 20.76
N PHE A 174 5.76 -13.01 19.54
CA PHE A 174 4.55 -12.86 18.74
C PHE A 174 3.32 -13.52 19.39
N GLY A 175 3.52 -14.66 20.08
CA GLY A 175 2.53 -15.26 20.98
C GLY A 175 1.18 -15.54 20.32
N ASN A 176 0.10 -15.01 20.89
CA ASN A 176 -1.26 -15.07 20.33
C ASN A 176 -1.60 -13.83 19.48
N GLY A 177 -0.60 -13.04 19.09
CA GLY A 177 -0.78 -11.88 18.23
C GLY A 177 -1.15 -12.26 16.80
N SER A 178 -1.55 -11.26 16.01
CA SER A 178 -1.78 -11.39 14.58
C SER A 178 -1.44 -10.10 13.83
N ILE A 179 -1.11 -10.27 12.56
CA ILE A 179 -1.09 -9.19 11.57
C ILE A 179 -2.23 -9.45 10.58
N SER A 180 -2.88 -8.41 10.10
CA SER A 180 -3.89 -8.53 9.04
C SER A 180 -3.71 -7.49 7.95
N PHE A 181 -3.86 -7.93 6.71
CA PHE A 181 -4.09 -7.09 5.54
C PHE A 181 -5.54 -7.27 5.11
N LYS A 182 -6.37 -6.27 5.36
CA LYS A 182 -7.75 -6.22 4.85
C LYS A 182 -7.76 -5.38 3.58
N VAL A 183 -8.36 -5.91 2.52
CA VAL A 183 -8.36 -5.31 1.19
C VAL A 183 -9.79 -5.12 0.71
N SER A 184 -10.09 -4.03 0.01
CA SER A 184 -11.40 -3.78 -0.60
C SER A 184 -11.28 -3.02 -1.92
N TRP A 185 -12.10 -3.40 -2.90
CA TRP A 185 -12.08 -2.88 -4.28
C TRP A 185 -13.30 -2.04 -4.65
N THR A 186 -14.14 -1.70 -3.68
CA THR A 186 -15.20 -0.70 -3.82
C THR A 186 -15.27 0.21 -2.61
N GLY A 187 -15.47 1.51 -2.85
CA GLY A 187 -15.66 2.49 -1.80
C GLY A 187 -16.47 3.69 -2.27
N ARG A 188 -17.80 3.63 -2.17
CA ARG A 188 -18.62 4.86 -2.10
C ARG A 188 -18.74 5.27 -0.63
N ASP A 189 -17.59 5.58 -0.03
CA ASP A 189 -17.50 6.01 1.37
C ASP A 189 -18.26 7.33 1.59
N GLY A 190 -18.92 7.43 2.74
CA GLY A 190 -19.67 8.62 3.17
C GLY A 190 -18.80 9.88 3.29
N PRO A 191 -19.41 11.07 3.44
CA PRO A 191 -18.80 12.33 3.04
C PRO A 191 -17.55 12.73 3.84
N LEU A 192 -16.40 12.77 3.15
CA LEU A 192 -15.14 13.53 3.42
C LEU A 192 -14.34 13.19 4.70
N PRO A 193 -12.99 13.17 4.66
CA PRO A 193 -12.13 13.73 3.61
C PRO A 193 -11.69 12.69 2.58
N ARG A 194 -12.02 12.92 1.31
CA ARG A 194 -11.83 11.95 0.21
C ARG A 194 -10.34 11.68 -0.06
N LEU A 195 -9.94 10.42 0.03
CA LEU A 195 -9.10 9.84 -1.01
C LEU A 195 -9.99 9.55 -2.22
N LEU A 196 -9.51 9.85 -3.44
CA LEU A 196 -10.26 9.61 -4.67
C LEU A 196 -10.20 8.12 -5.03
N HIS A 197 -11.01 7.32 -4.36
CA HIS A 197 -11.22 5.92 -4.73
C HIS A 197 -11.99 5.84 -6.04
N SER A 198 -11.26 5.60 -7.15
CA SER A 198 -11.84 5.18 -8.43
C SER A 198 -12.14 3.67 -8.40
N ALA A 199 -12.84 3.17 -9.41
CA ALA A 199 -13.01 1.72 -9.61
C ALA A 199 -11.69 1.02 -9.99
N ASN A 200 -10.62 1.80 -10.21
CA ASN A 200 -9.27 1.37 -10.58
C ASN A 200 -8.34 1.37 -9.35
N SER A 201 -8.91 1.55 -8.14
CA SER A 201 -8.20 1.62 -6.86
C SER A 201 -8.53 0.43 -5.96
N SER A 202 -7.53 -0.08 -5.25
CA SER A 202 -7.72 -1.01 -4.13
C SER A 202 -7.30 -0.34 -2.82
N LYS A 203 -8.19 -0.37 -1.81
CA LYS A 203 -7.87 0.03 -0.44
C LYS A 203 -7.23 -1.14 0.29
N VAL A 204 -6.17 -0.87 1.05
CA VAL A 204 -5.55 -1.76 2.01
C VAL A 204 -5.64 -1.14 3.40
N GLU A 205 -5.94 -1.96 4.39
CA GLU A 205 -5.85 -1.65 5.82
C GLU A 205 -4.87 -2.66 6.41
N PHE A 206 -3.75 -2.16 6.94
CA PHE A 206 -2.83 -2.97 7.74
C PHE A 206 -3.21 -2.85 9.22
N ALA A 207 -3.26 -3.97 9.94
CA ALA A 207 -3.37 -3.95 11.39
C ALA A 207 -2.46 -4.98 12.05
N MET A 208 -2.02 -4.68 13.27
CA MET A 208 -1.29 -5.58 14.16
C MET A 208 -1.97 -5.60 15.53
N GLU A 209 -2.18 -6.78 16.09
CA GLU A 209 -2.92 -6.99 17.32
C GLU A 209 -2.21 -8.02 18.22
N GLY A 210 -2.17 -7.78 19.53
CA GLY A 210 -1.79 -8.77 20.54
C GLY A 210 -0.31 -9.15 20.60
N ILE A 211 0.56 -8.52 19.81
CA ILE A 211 1.99 -8.82 19.77
C ILE A 211 2.66 -8.36 21.08
N GLY A 212 3.50 -9.23 21.64
CA GLY A 212 4.36 -8.89 22.77
C GLY A 212 5.55 -8.04 22.32
N PRO A 213 5.76 -6.82 22.84
CA PRO A 213 6.92 -6.02 22.54
C PRO A 213 8.11 -6.56 23.34
N ARG A 214 9.28 -6.56 22.72
CA ARG A 214 10.53 -7.10 23.27
C ARG A 214 11.22 -6.15 24.25
N GLY A 215 10.83 -4.87 24.27
CA GLY A 215 11.29 -3.88 25.24
C GLY A 215 10.16 -2.96 25.69
N ASN A 216 10.41 -2.21 26.77
CA ASN A 216 9.42 -1.31 27.35
C ASN A 216 9.02 -0.20 26.37
N HIS A 217 9.99 0.35 25.63
CA HIS A 217 9.79 1.42 24.65
C HIS A 217 9.74 0.91 23.19
N SER A 218 9.30 -0.34 22.96
CA SER A 218 9.22 -0.90 21.61
C SER A 218 8.28 -0.11 20.70
N ARG A 219 8.81 0.40 19.59
CA ARG A 219 8.06 0.94 18.45
C ARG A 219 8.16 -0.01 17.25
N PHE A 220 7.22 0.12 16.32
CA PHE A 220 7.10 -0.74 15.15
C PHE A 220 7.16 0.07 13.87
N ALA A 221 7.66 -0.53 12.79
CA ALA A 221 7.59 0.05 11.45
C ALA A 221 7.30 -1.03 10.40
N LEU A 222 6.39 -0.73 9.47
CA LEU A 222 6.07 -1.60 8.33
C LEU A 222 7.02 -1.28 7.18
N GLU A 223 7.71 -2.29 6.65
CA GLU A 223 8.43 -2.16 5.37
C GLU A 223 7.48 -2.47 4.22
N ILE A 224 7.52 -1.62 3.20
CA ILE A 224 6.76 -1.72 1.96
C ILE A 224 7.75 -1.61 0.81
N LEU A 225 7.80 -2.59 -0.08
CA LEU A 225 8.58 -2.50 -1.32
C LEU A 225 7.64 -2.21 -2.48
N ALA A 226 7.98 -1.22 -3.31
CA ALA A 226 7.27 -0.92 -4.56
C ALA A 226 8.21 -0.21 -5.53
N GLN A 227 7.84 -0.12 -6.81
CA GLN A 227 8.66 0.55 -7.84
C GLN A 227 8.56 2.10 -7.73
N LEU A 228 9.02 2.66 -6.61
CA LEU A 228 8.82 4.08 -6.27
C LEU A 228 9.98 4.95 -6.79
N GLN A 229 9.65 6.07 -7.46
CA GLN A 229 10.63 7.03 -7.97
C GLN A 229 10.72 8.32 -7.14
N SER A 230 9.60 8.85 -6.63
CA SER A 230 9.63 10.03 -5.75
C SER A 230 8.48 10.08 -4.74
N ALA A 231 8.78 10.58 -3.53
CA ALA A 231 7.78 10.93 -2.52
C ALA A 231 7.27 12.36 -2.74
N ARG A 232 5.96 12.58 -2.64
CA ARG A 232 5.36 13.91 -2.48
C ARG A 232 4.40 13.89 -1.30
N SER A 233 4.84 14.44 -0.17
CA SER A 233 4.00 14.75 0.99
C SER A 233 3.77 16.25 1.08
N ILE A 234 2.54 16.66 1.34
CA ILE A 234 2.24 17.98 1.91
C ILE A 234 1.87 17.71 3.36
N ASP A 235 2.59 18.35 4.29
CA ASP A 235 2.40 18.18 5.74
C ASP A 235 1.25 19.06 6.24
N ASP A 236 0.03 18.68 5.89
CA ASP A 236 -1.18 19.12 6.59
C ASP A 236 -2.09 17.93 6.91
N GLU A 237 -2.92 18.08 7.96
CA GLU A 237 -3.79 17.02 8.51
C GLU A 237 -4.79 16.43 7.46
N TYR A 238 -4.93 17.08 6.30
CA TYR A 238 -5.93 16.74 5.28
C TYR A 238 -5.32 16.15 4.01
N THR A 239 -4.04 16.38 3.74
CA THR A 239 -3.39 15.98 2.49
C THR A 239 -2.67 14.63 2.62
N PRO A 240 -3.07 13.61 1.85
CA PRO A 240 -2.35 12.34 1.82
C PRO A 240 -0.96 12.49 1.17
N THR A 241 -0.01 11.66 1.59
CA THR A 241 1.26 11.50 0.88
C THR A 241 1.03 10.58 -0.34
N ILE A 242 1.64 10.95 -1.45
CA ILE A 242 1.60 10.19 -2.72
C ILE A 242 3.03 9.82 -3.10
N PHE A 243 3.27 8.54 -3.39
CA PHE A 243 4.44 8.11 -4.14
C PHE A 243 4.08 7.96 -5.61
N GLU A 244 4.86 8.64 -6.44
CA GLU A 244 4.85 8.47 -7.89
C GLU A 244 5.92 7.43 -8.28
N PRO A 245 5.54 6.31 -8.93
CA PRO A 245 6.44 5.31 -9.48
C PRO A 245 7.02 5.78 -10.81
N HIS A 246 7.83 4.94 -11.45
CA HIS A 246 8.43 5.29 -12.72
C HIS A 246 7.39 5.63 -13.79
N ASN A 247 7.53 6.80 -14.42
CA ASN A 247 6.61 7.28 -15.45
C ASN A 247 6.86 6.53 -16.77
N HIS A 248 6.07 5.50 -17.05
CA HIS A 248 6.11 4.81 -18.34
C HIS A 248 5.16 5.51 -19.33
N SER A 249 5.55 5.57 -20.60
CA SER A 249 4.74 6.22 -21.66
C SER A 249 3.38 5.56 -21.93
N LEU A 250 3.09 4.43 -21.28
CA LEU A 250 1.85 3.65 -21.40
C LEU A 250 1.01 3.66 -20.10
N GLY A 251 1.48 4.32 -19.03
CA GLY A 251 0.75 4.41 -17.77
C GLY A 251 1.63 4.59 -16.53
N SER A 252 0.98 4.96 -15.45
CA SER A 252 1.56 5.07 -14.10
C SER A 252 0.70 4.28 -13.10
N SER A 253 1.28 3.83 -12.01
CA SER A 253 0.52 3.55 -10.79
C SER A 253 0.72 4.69 -9.79
N PHE A 254 0.11 4.63 -8.61
CA PHE A 254 0.54 5.43 -7.48
C PHE A 254 0.22 4.70 -6.17
N LEU A 255 1.02 5.01 -5.16
CA LEU A 255 0.79 4.54 -3.79
C LEU A 255 0.44 5.74 -2.92
N GLN A 256 -0.73 5.73 -2.29
CA GLN A 256 -1.23 6.88 -1.53
C GLN A 256 -1.67 6.45 -0.15
N TRP A 257 -1.28 7.19 0.89
CA TRP A 257 -1.71 6.95 2.27
C TRP A 257 -1.69 8.25 3.08
N LYS A 258 -2.38 8.25 4.23
CA LYS A 258 -2.27 9.36 5.19
C LYS A 258 -1.27 9.00 6.29
N MET A 259 -0.58 10.01 6.82
CA MET A 259 0.41 9.87 7.90
C MET A 259 -0.24 9.66 9.29
N ALA A 260 -1.32 8.87 9.33
CA ALA A 260 -2.15 8.62 10.51
C ALA A 260 -2.40 7.11 10.65
N ALA A 261 -1.88 6.53 11.73
CA ALA A 261 -2.26 5.22 12.23
C ALA A 261 -3.21 5.39 13.43
N TYR A 262 -3.77 4.29 13.94
CA TYR A 262 -4.72 4.33 15.06
C TYR A 262 -4.49 3.20 16.04
N ASN A 263 -4.54 3.49 17.35
CA ASN A 263 -4.38 2.47 18.40
C ASN A 263 -5.70 1.82 18.87
N SER A 264 -6.77 1.91 18.08
CA SER A 264 -8.10 1.40 18.44
C SER A 264 -8.77 0.70 17.28
N LYS A 265 -9.43 -0.44 17.55
CA LYS A 265 -10.30 -1.16 16.61
C LYS A 265 -11.53 -0.35 16.17
N THR A 266 -11.97 0.56 17.04
CA THR A 266 -13.03 1.55 16.76
C THR A 266 -12.40 2.94 16.86
N PRO A 267 -11.63 3.35 15.85
CA PRO A 267 -10.81 4.55 15.95
C PRO A 267 -11.65 5.83 15.95
N ARG A 268 -11.21 6.77 16.77
CA ARG A 268 -11.66 8.15 16.84
C ARG A 268 -10.44 9.06 16.67
N ARG A 269 -10.65 10.37 16.54
CA ARG A 269 -9.55 11.36 16.45
C ARG A 269 -8.64 11.32 17.70
N GLU A 270 -9.18 10.96 18.86
CA GLU A 270 -8.41 10.72 20.10
C GLU A 270 -7.55 9.43 20.10
N ASN A 271 -7.57 8.65 19.01
CA ASN A 271 -6.79 7.40 18.88
C ASN A 271 -5.74 7.48 17.77
N THR A 272 -5.59 8.64 17.13
CA THR A 272 -4.58 8.87 16.10
C THR A 272 -3.18 8.70 16.67
N VAL A 273 -2.34 8.02 15.90
CA VAL A 273 -0.92 7.76 16.17
C VAL A 273 -0.15 8.40 15.02
N HIS A 274 0.82 9.25 15.34
CA HIS A 274 1.71 9.82 14.33
C HIS A 274 2.47 8.72 13.60
N CYS A 275 2.58 8.87 12.28
CA CYS A 275 3.47 8.06 11.46
C CYS A 275 4.66 8.89 11.02
N GLN A 276 5.80 8.24 10.76
CA GLN A 276 6.93 8.83 10.07
C GLN A 276 7.35 7.89 8.93
N TYR A 277 7.75 8.43 7.79
CA TYR A 277 8.34 7.65 6.70
C TYR A 277 9.82 8.03 6.53
N TYR A 278 10.62 7.07 6.08
CA TYR A 278 12.06 7.24 5.88
C TYR A 278 12.41 7.36 4.39
N PRO A 279 13.59 7.92 4.03
CA PRO A 279 14.05 8.01 2.65
C PRO A 279 14.03 6.65 1.94
N LEU A 280 13.64 6.64 0.67
CA LEU A 280 13.57 5.41 -0.14
C LEU A 280 14.95 4.75 -0.26
N GLN A 281 15.00 3.43 -0.05
CA GLN A 281 16.22 2.64 -0.18
C GLN A 281 16.06 1.64 -1.35
N ALA A 282 16.89 1.75 -2.39
CA ALA A 282 16.83 0.83 -3.52
C ALA A 282 17.16 -0.61 -3.08
N MET A 283 16.25 -1.54 -3.33
CA MET A 283 16.45 -2.96 -3.08
C MET A 283 17.40 -3.53 -4.14
N ARG A 284 18.41 -4.30 -3.71
CA ARG A 284 19.48 -4.77 -4.61
C ARG A 284 19.42 -6.24 -4.99
N THR A 285 18.72 -7.05 -4.20
CA THR A 285 18.62 -8.50 -4.39
C THR A 285 17.26 -9.01 -3.91
N LEU A 286 16.65 -9.93 -4.63
CA LEU A 286 15.41 -10.59 -4.23
C LEU A 286 15.67 -12.01 -3.70
N GLY A 287 15.17 -12.31 -2.51
CA GLY A 287 15.24 -13.62 -1.88
C GLY A 287 14.23 -14.65 -2.43
N PRO A 288 14.32 -15.94 -2.03
CA PRO A 288 13.38 -16.99 -2.43
C PRO A 288 11.94 -16.79 -1.92
N GLU A 289 11.73 -15.89 -0.95
CA GLU A 289 10.44 -15.55 -0.38
C GLU A 289 9.57 -14.65 -1.29
N PHE A 290 10.16 -13.99 -2.30
CA PHE A 290 9.46 -13.10 -3.25
C PHE A 290 8.75 -13.87 -4.38
N ARG A 291 8.03 -14.92 -3.98
CA ARG A 291 7.47 -15.98 -4.84
C ARG A 291 6.60 -15.44 -5.97
N ILE A 292 5.76 -14.45 -5.69
CA ILE A 292 4.81 -13.89 -6.66
C ILE A 292 5.50 -13.04 -7.72
N LEU A 293 6.56 -12.30 -7.33
CA LEU A 293 7.38 -11.54 -8.27
C LEU A 293 8.09 -12.49 -9.24
N GLN A 294 8.80 -13.47 -8.70
CA GLN A 294 9.47 -14.52 -9.49
C GLN A 294 8.48 -15.27 -10.38
N ALA A 295 7.27 -15.56 -9.88
CA ALA A 295 6.26 -16.30 -10.64
C ALA A 295 5.72 -15.55 -11.86
N TYR A 296 5.72 -14.21 -11.83
CA TYR A 296 5.20 -13.37 -12.90
C TYR A 296 6.29 -12.76 -13.79
N PHE A 297 7.28 -12.09 -13.18
CA PHE A 297 8.38 -11.44 -13.90
C PHE A 297 9.49 -12.42 -14.34
N GLY A 298 9.53 -13.63 -13.79
CA GLY A 298 10.49 -14.66 -14.17
C GLY A 298 11.87 -14.48 -13.53
N GLU A 299 12.91 -14.89 -14.26
CA GLU A 299 14.31 -14.85 -13.80
C GLU A 299 14.90 -13.43 -13.91
N ASP A 300 14.43 -12.63 -14.88
CA ASP A 300 14.85 -11.23 -15.09
C ASP A 300 14.13 -10.22 -14.17
N VAL A 301 13.60 -10.67 -13.03
CA VAL A 301 12.79 -9.86 -12.10
C VAL A 301 13.55 -8.64 -11.57
N GLU A 302 14.86 -8.73 -11.38
CA GLU A 302 15.68 -7.61 -10.89
C GLU A 302 15.89 -6.53 -11.97
N GLN A 303 15.85 -6.89 -13.25
CA GLN A 303 15.89 -5.97 -14.39
C GLN A 303 14.51 -5.37 -14.68
N CYS A 304 13.44 -6.18 -14.59
CA CYS A 304 12.08 -5.77 -14.93
C CYS A 304 11.33 -5.04 -13.80
N CYS A 305 11.69 -5.30 -12.54
CA CYS A 305 10.97 -4.79 -11.37
C CYS A 305 11.95 -4.24 -10.31
N SER A 306 12.50 -3.06 -10.56
CA SER A 306 13.36 -2.36 -9.60
C SER A 306 12.53 -1.82 -8.42
N LEU A 307 12.65 -2.44 -7.25
CA LEU A 307 11.90 -2.08 -6.04
C LEU A 307 12.69 -1.12 -5.15
N SER A 308 11.98 -0.14 -4.61
CA SER A 308 12.42 0.77 -3.55
C SER A 308 11.71 0.40 -2.25
N ALA A 309 12.46 0.27 -1.16
CA ALA A 309 11.94 0.09 0.18
C ALA A 309 11.50 1.43 0.78
N LEU A 310 10.28 1.42 1.32
CA LEU A 310 9.66 2.45 2.12
C LEU A 310 9.39 1.88 3.51
N ASN A 311 10.00 2.47 4.55
CA ASN A 311 9.65 2.15 5.93
C ASN A 311 8.68 3.22 6.46
N ILE A 312 7.57 2.78 7.06
CA ILE A 312 6.62 3.64 7.79
C ILE A 312 6.62 3.21 9.25
N SER A 313 7.16 4.04 10.14
CA SER A 313 7.12 3.84 11.59
C SER A 313 5.86 4.42 12.21
N PHE A 314 5.51 3.88 13.38
CA PHE A 314 4.33 4.25 14.14
C PHE A 314 4.69 4.71 15.56
N GLY A 315 4.13 5.85 15.96
CA GLY A 315 4.38 6.50 17.24
C GLY A 315 5.32 7.70 17.11
N SER A 316 5.34 8.53 18.16
CA SER A 316 6.26 9.66 18.32
C SER A 316 7.09 9.47 19.59
N GLU A 317 8.05 10.37 19.82
CA GLU A 317 8.93 10.34 21.00
C GLU A 317 8.13 10.31 22.32
N ASP A 318 7.06 11.10 22.39
CA ASP A 318 6.21 11.26 23.57
C ASP A 318 5.07 10.23 23.72
N ASN A 319 4.89 9.28 22.79
CA ASN A 319 3.70 8.42 22.75
C ASN A 319 3.98 6.96 22.37
N GLU A 320 3.79 6.06 23.34
CA GLU A 320 3.86 4.60 23.16
C GLU A 320 2.51 3.97 22.81
N ALA A 321 1.80 4.54 21.84
CA ALA A 321 0.40 4.21 21.57
C ALA A 321 0.06 2.70 21.42
N TYR A 322 1.03 1.86 21.05
CA TYR A 322 0.86 0.41 21.00
C TYR A 322 0.97 -0.31 22.37
N SER A 323 1.81 0.16 23.30
CA SER A 323 2.11 -0.55 24.56
C SER A 323 0.89 -0.64 25.47
N GLU A 324 0.00 0.36 25.42
CA GLU A 324 -1.27 0.44 26.16
C GLU A 324 -2.32 -0.58 25.67
N LYS A 325 -2.63 -0.57 24.36
CA LYS A 325 -3.82 -1.24 23.80
C LYS A 325 -3.51 -2.49 23.00
N ARG A 326 -2.23 -2.73 22.69
CA ARG A 326 -1.71 -3.84 21.87
C ARG A 326 -2.42 -3.97 20.53
N TYR A 327 -2.83 -2.84 19.98
CA TYR A 327 -3.46 -2.73 18.68
C TYR A 327 -2.91 -1.52 17.95
N LEU A 328 -2.61 -1.68 16.67
CA LEU A 328 -2.35 -0.58 15.76
C LEU A 328 -2.90 -0.91 14.37
N SER A 329 -3.49 0.08 13.70
CA SER A 329 -3.87 -0.02 12.29
C SER A 329 -3.47 1.20 11.48
N LEU A 330 -2.92 0.98 10.29
CA LEU A 330 -2.72 1.99 9.25
C LEU A 330 -3.89 1.88 8.25
N GLY A 331 -4.70 2.95 8.19
CA GLY A 331 -5.98 2.97 7.46
C GLY A 331 -7.20 2.83 8.39
N PRO A 332 -7.94 3.92 8.70
CA PRO A 332 -9.18 3.88 9.47
C PRO A 332 -10.42 3.41 8.67
N PRO A 333 -11.53 3.07 9.35
CA PRO A 333 -12.71 2.42 8.76
C PRO A 333 -13.65 3.38 8.00
N TYR A 334 -13.38 4.68 8.00
CA TYR A 334 -14.12 5.65 7.20
C TYR A 334 -13.14 6.71 6.65
N LYS A 335 -13.12 6.85 5.32
CA LYS A 335 -12.50 7.95 4.54
C LYS A 335 -10.99 8.01 4.38
N ASP A 336 -10.19 7.42 5.27
CA ASP A 336 -8.73 7.40 5.10
C ASP A 336 -8.20 5.97 4.89
N SER A 337 -7.25 5.83 3.96
CA SER A 337 -6.90 4.56 3.31
C SER A 337 -5.43 4.54 2.91
N PHE A 338 -4.83 3.35 2.84
CA PHE A 338 -3.70 3.10 1.94
C PHE A 338 -4.28 2.61 0.62
N CYS A 339 -3.89 3.21 -0.50
CA CYS A 339 -4.41 2.92 -1.84
C CYS A 339 -3.30 2.44 -2.76
N ILE A 340 -3.56 1.35 -3.49
CA ILE A 340 -2.80 0.95 -4.67
C ILE A 340 -3.72 1.15 -5.87
N ASP A 341 -3.37 2.08 -6.75
CA ASP A 341 -4.19 2.55 -7.88
C ASP A 341 -3.33 2.66 -9.17
N CYS A 342 -3.96 2.61 -10.34
CA CYS A 342 -3.34 2.67 -11.65
C CYS A 342 -3.91 3.85 -12.47
N CYS A 343 -3.11 4.92 -12.62
CA CYS A 343 -3.39 6.03 -13.53
C CYS A 343 -2.77 5.76 -14.90
N CYS A 344 -3.52 5.14 -15.80
CA CYS A 344 -3.15 5.05 -17.21
C CYS A 344 -3.22 6.44 -17.86
N ASN A 345 -2.09 6.92 -18.38
CA ASN A 345 -2.08 8.09 -19.25
C ASN A 345 -2.57 7.65 -20.64
N PHE A 346 -3.68 8.21 -21.09
CA PHE A 346 -4.11 8.15 -22.47
C PHE A 346 -3.87 9.52 -23.11
N GLU A 347 -3.08 9.56 -24.19
CA GLU A 347 -3.02 10.70 -25.12
C GLU A 347 -4.16 10.62 -26.15
#